data_AF-A0A8J2ZWG3-F1
#
_entry.id   AF-A0A8J2ZWG3-F1
#
_cell.length_a   1.000
_cell.length_b   1.000
_cell.length_c   1.000
_cell.angle_alpha   90.00
_cell.angle_beta   90.00
_cell.angle_gamma   90.00
#
_symmetry.space_group_name_H-M   'P 1'
#
loop_
_entity.id
_entity.type
_entity.pdbx_description
1 polymer ?
#
loop_
_entity_poly.entity_id
_entity_poly.type
_entity_poly.pdbx_seq_one_letter_code
_entity_poly.pdbx_strand_id
1 'polypeptide(L)' 'MDYRVFYGEVADWIYESNQQAIKHGINSSEFWVWVAQTTGELCEKYGNNDLVEKQMEMLVDWLGDVLKSQK' A
#
# COMPACT_ATOMS: atom_id res chain seq x y z
N MET A 1 -10.23 -15.58 -6.78
CA MET A 1 -10.20 -14.35 -5.98
C MET A 1 -11.61 -13.81 -5.85
N ASP A 2 -12.02 -13.44 -4.64
CA ASP A 2 -13.25 -12.67 -4.43
C ASP A 2 -12.90 -11.19 -4.47
N TYR A 3 -13.40 -10.47 -5.48
CA TYR A 3 -13.08 -9.05 -5.68
C TYR A 3 -13.64 -8.15 -4.58
N ARG A 4 -14.77 -8.50 -3.96
CA ARG A 4 -15.34 -7.67 -2.89
C ARG A 4 -14.48 -7.75 -1.64
N VAL A 5 -13.98 -8.95 -1.34
CA VAL A 5 -13.03 -9.15 -0.23
C VAL A 5 -11.74 -8.42 -0.53
N PHE A 6 -11.17 -8.59 -1.72
CA PHE A 6 -9.93 -7.91 -2.12
C PHE A 6 -10.03 -6.39 -1.99
N TYR A 7 -11.04 -5.77 -2.58
CA TYR A 7 -11.17 -4.31 -2.51
C TYR A 7 -11.53 -3.78 -1.12
N GLY A 8 -12.14 -4.61 -0.27
CA GLY A 8 -12.27 -4.31 1.16
C GLY A 8 -10.91 -4.23 1.85
N GLU A 9 -10.05 -5.21 1.62
CA GLU A 9 -8.69 -5.23 2.18
C GLU A 9 -7.79 -4.12 1.63
N VAL A 10 -7.98 -3.72 0.36
CA VAL A 10 -7.33 -2.53 -0.20
C VAL A 10 -7.76 -1.27 0.53
N ALA A 11 -9.05 -1.10 0.81
CA ALA A 11 -9.55 0.05 1.55
C ALA A 11 -8.99 0.09 2.98
N ASP A 12 -8.95 -1.06 3.65
CA ASP A 12 -8.36 -1.21 4.98
C ASP A 12 -6.85 -0.87 4.96
N TRP A 13 -6.12 -1.34 3.94
CA TRP A 13 -4.70 -1.05 3.77
C TRP A 13 -4.44 0.45 3.58
N ILE A 14 -5.27 1.15 2.80
CA ILE A 14 -5.16 2.62 2.63
C ILE A 14 -5.34 3.33 3.98
N TYR A 15 -6.31 2.89 4.79
CA TYR A 15 -6.51 3.44 6.13
C TYR A 15 -5.29 3.21 7.03
N GLU A 16 -4.74 2.00 7.04
CA GLU A 16 -3.55 1.68 7.83
C GLU A 16 -2.32 2.45 7.35
N SER A 17 -2.13 2.57 6.04
CA SER A 17 -1.04 3.36 5.44
C SER A 17 -1.07 4.80 5.95
N ASN A 18 -2.25 5.43 6.03
CA ASN A 18 -2.37 6.76 6.62
C ASN A 18 -1.96 6.79 8.10
N GLN A 19 -2.32 5.77 8.89
CA GLN A 19 -1.90 5.69 10.30
C GLN A 19 -0.39 5.53 10.44
N GLN A 20 0.23 4.71 9.59
CA GLN A 20 1.69 4.53 9.59
C GLN A 20 2.41 5.81 9.15
N ALA A 21 1.87 6.53 8.15
CA ALA A 21 2.40 7.82 7.74
C ALA A 21 2.32 8.87 8.86
N ILE A 22 1.24 8.89 9.66
CA ILE A 22 1.13 9.76 10.84
C ILE A 22 2.14 9.36 11.92
N LYS A 23 2.29 8.06 12.16
CA LYS A 23 3.13 7.52 13.24
C LYS A 23 4.63 7.69 12.98
N HIS A 24 5.06 7.39 11.76
CA HIS A 24 6.47 7.33 11.38
C HIS A 24 6.93 8.54 10.56
N GLY A 25 6.00 9.24 9.89
CA GLY A 25 6.27 10.24 8.88
C GLY A 25 6.41 9.61 7.51
N ILE A 26 5.72 10.17 6.50
CA ILE A 26 5.77 9.65 5.11
C ILE A 26 7.17 9.72 4.48
N ASN A 27 8.06 10.54 5.01
CA ASN A 27 9.45 10.66 4.57
C ASN A 27 10.42 9.69 5.28
N SER A 28 9.94 8.89 6.22
CA SER A 28 10.76 7.99 7.03
C SER A 28 11.01 6.66 6.30
N SER A 29 12.19 6.05 6.52
CA SER A 29 12.48 4.74 5.95
C SER A 29 11.58 3.64 6.53
N GLU A 30 11.19 3.75 7.79
CA GLU A 30 10.30 2.80 8.47
C GLU A 30 8.94 2.73 7.78
N PHE A 31 8.39 3.87 7.37
CA PHE A 31 7.15 3.91 6.60
C PHE A 31 7.29 3.15 5.28
N TRP A 32 8.34 3.41 4.50
CA TRP A 32 8.53 2.77 3.20
C TRP A 32 8.88 1.29 3.28
N VAL A 33 9.57 0.85 4.34
CA VAL A 33 9.77 -0.57 4.63
C VAL A 33 8.44 -1.26 4.91
N TRP A 34 7.57 -0.63 5.73
CA TRP A 34 6.24 -1.16 6.01
C TRP A 34 5.37 -1.23 4.74
N VAL A 35 5.40 -0.19 3.90
CA VAL A 35 4.69 -0.18 2.61
C VAL A 35 5.16 -1.35 1.75
N ALA A 36 6.48 -1.50 1.55
CA ALA A 36 7.02 -2.56 0.70
C ALA A 36 6.69 -3.97 1.22
N GLN A 37 6.72 -4.18 2.53
CA GLN A 37 6.39 -5.47 3.13
C GLN A 37 4.90 -5.81 2.95
N THR A 38 4.01 -4.90 3.32
CA THR A 38 2.58 -5.18 3.35
C THR A 38 1.94 -5.23 1.97
N THR A 39 2.45 -4.48 0.98
CA THR A 39 2.01 -4.66 -0.41
C THR A 39 2.45 -6.01 -0.97
N GLY A 40 3.68 -6.45 -0.68
CA GLY A 40 4.17 -7.78 -1.03
C GLY A 40 3.33 -8.89 -0.42
N GLU A 41 3.03 -8.81 0.89
CA GLU A 41 2.17 -9.77 1.59
C GLU A 41 0.77 -9.86 0.97
N LEU A 42 0.18 -8.73 0.56
CA LEU A 42 -1.12 -8.73 -0.10
C LEU A 42 -1.04 -9.39 -1.49
N CYS A 43 0.00 -9.10 -2.27
CA CYS A 43 0.23 -9.77 -3.56
C CYS A 43 0.38 -11.29 -3.39
N GLU A 44 1.21 -11.74 -2.45
CA GLU A 44 1.44 -13.16 -2.17
C GLU A 44 0.16 -13.86 -1.71
N LYS A 45 -0.63 -13.22 -0.84
CA LYS A 45 -1.93 -13.75 -0.35
C LYS A 45 -2.89 -14.08 -1.49
N TYR A 46 -2.89 -13.28 -2.56
CA TYR A 46 -3.73 -13.51 -3.73
C TYR A 46 -3.02 -14.30 -4.83
N GLY A 47 -1.88 -14.93 -4.52
CA GLY A 47 -1.12 -15.76 -5.44
C GLY A 47 -0.48 -14.97 -6.58
N ASN A 48 -0.02 -13.75 -6.30
CA ASN A 48 0.61 -12.84 -7.26
C ASN A 48 -0.29 -12.62 -8.49
N ASN A 49 -1.57 -12.37 -8.23
CA ASN A 49 -2.52 -12.08 -9.30
C ASN A 49 -2.20 -10.73 -9.95
N ASP A 50 -2.16 -10.67 -11.28
CA ASP A 50 -1.83 -9.47 -12.06
C ASP A 50 -2.63 -8.22 -11.66
N LEU A 51 -3.92 -8.35 -11.33
CA LEU A 51 -4.74 -7.20 -10.92
C LEU A 51 -4.31 -6.68 -9.54
N VAL A 52 -3.96 -7.59 -8.63
CA VAL A 52 -3.53 -7.24 -7.27
C VAL A 52 -2.19 -6.53 -7.32
N GLU A 53 -1.23 -7.07 -8.07
CA GLU A 53 0.08 -6.43 -8.25
C GLU A 53 -0.06 -5.01 -8.82
N LYS A 54 -0.86 -4.85 -9.89
CA LYS A 54 -1.11 -3.54 -10.49
C LYS A 54 -1.81 -2.57 -9.55
N GLN A 55 -2.77 -3.07 -8.77
CA GLN A 55 -3.50 -2.26 -7.80
C GLN A 55 -2.57 -1.77 -6.69
N MET A 56 -1.67 -2.63 -6.20
CA MET A 56 -0.73 -2.26 -5.14
C MET A 56 0.40 -1.36 -5.65
N GLU A 57 0.93 -1.62 -6.86
CA GLU A 57 1.91 -0.76 -7.52
C GLU A 57 1.37 0.68 -7.68
N MET A 58 0.14 0.82 -8.16
CA MET A 58 -0.52 2.13 -8.28
C MET A 58 -0.62 2.88 -6.94
N LEU A 59 -0.90 2.17 -5.84
CA LEU A 59 -0.98 2.79 -4.51
C LEU A 59 0.39 3.21 -3.98
N VAL A 60 1.44 2.44 -4.26
CA VAL A 60 2.83 2.81 -3.92
C VAL A 60 3.25 4.06 -4.71
N ASP A 61 2.95 4.11 -6.00
CA ASP A 61 3.22 5.28 -6.85
C ASP A 61 2.48 6.53 -6.34
N TRP A 62 1.20 6.38 -5.99
CA TRP A 62 0.40 7.45 -5.40
C TRP A 62 1.03 7.99 -4.11
N LEU A 63 1.49 7.11 -3.20
CA LEU A 63 2.21 7.54 -1.99
C LEU A 63 3.51 8.29 -2.34
N GLY A 64 4.20 7.87 -3.40
CA GLY A 64 5.40 8.53 -3.89
C GLY A 64 5.13 9.96 -4.37
N ASP A 65 4.00 10.17 -5.04
CA ASP A 65 3.56 11.48 -5.49
C ASP A 65 3.10 12.36 -4.32
N VAL A 66 2.42 11.80 -3.31
CA VAL A 66 2.11 12.52 -2.07
C VAL A 66 3.40 13.01 -1.40
N LEU A 67 4.42 12.15 -1.26
CA LEU A 67 5.72 12.54 -0.70
C LEU A 67 6.39 13.67 -1.49
N LYS A 68 6.34 13.63 -2.83
CA LYS A 68 6.88 14.70 -3.69
C LYS A 68 6.14 16.01 -3.49
N SER A 69 4.81 15.97 -3.32
CA SER A 69 3.97 17.16 -3.15
C SER A 69 4.19 17.91 -1.83
N GLN A 70 4.81 17.28 -0.83
CA GLN A 70 5.15 17.90 0.45
C GLN A 70 6.48 18.69 0.42
N LYS A 71 7.23 18.64 -0.69
CA LYS A 71 8.48 19.38 -0.89
C LYS A 71 8.23 20.68 -1.65
#